data_AF-A0A2V6DDG5-F1
#
_entry.id   AF-A0A2V6DDG5-F1
#
_cell.length_a   1.000
_cell.length_b   1.000
_cell.length_c   1.000
_cell.angle_alpha   90.00
_cell.angle_beta   90.00
_cell.angle_gamma   90.00
#
_symmetry.space_group_name_H-M   'P 1'
#
loop_
_entity.id
_entity.type
_entity.pdbx_description
1 polymer ?
#
loop_
_entity_poly.entity_id
_entity_poly.type
_entity_poly.pdbx_seq_one_letter_code
_entity_poly.pdbx_strand_id
1 'polypeptide(L)'
;NVVAFNQLSQTVRYVLKAIGYKVIVPHFAPSPPPISVSLLDIAHHAGAGYELAFFDLLEKRISSLIEIGADNLQLCSLQSCVKRLRGVKTWTRACDALREEIVCFVRERLTAAAEFSRLDCSLR
;
A
#
# COMPACT_ATOMS: atom_id res chain seq x y z
N ASN A 1 -20.01 -4.73 -10.94
CA ASN A 1 -19.37 -5.37 -12.10
C ASN A 1 -17.86 -5.23 -11.93
N VAL A 2 -17.16 -6.27 -11.46
CA VAL A 2 -15.71 -6.23 -11.23
C VAL A 2 -15.04 -6.89 -12.43
N VAL A 3 -14.25 -6.13 -13.19
CA VAL A 3 -13.48 -6.66 -14.33
C VAL A 3 -12.11 -7.10 -13.81
N ALA A 4 -11.72 -8.34 -14.10
CA ALA A 4 -10.41 -8.84 -13.71
C ALA A 4 -9.29 -8.13 -14.49
N PHE A 5 -8.15 -7.89 -13.83
CA PHE A 5 -7.01 -7.17 -14.44
C PHE A 5 -6.55 -7.80 -15.77
N ASN A 6 -6.57 -9.14 -15.85
CA ASN A 6 -6.23 -9.86 -17.07
C ASN A 6 -7.20 -9.53 -18.23
N GLN A 7 -8.51 -9.48 -17.99
CA GLN A 7 -9.52 -9.14 -18.99
C GLN A 7 -9.36 -7.70 -19.46
N LEU A 8 -9.08 -6.77 -18.54
CA LEU A 8 -8.81 -5.38 -18.89
C LEU A 8 -7.56 -5.28 -19.78
N SER A 9 -6.47 -5.94 -19.37
CA SER A 9 -5.20 -5.97 -20.12
C SER A 9 -5.39 -6.54 -21.53
N GLN A 10 -6.15 -7.63 -21.68
CA GLN A 10 -6.47 -8.20 -22.99
C GLN A 10 -7.36 -7.29 -23.84
N THR A 11 -8.32 -6.61 -23.23
CA THR A 11 -9.19 -5.65 -23.93
C THR A 11 -8.37 -4.49 -24.50
N VAL A 12 -7.44 -3.93 -23.73
CA VAL A 12 -6.56 -2.85 -24.22
C VAL A 12 -5.67 -3.35 -25.36
N ARG A 13 -5.10 -4.57 -25.25
CA ARG A 13 -4.32 -5.19 -26.35
C ARG A 13 -5.14 -5.34 -27.63
N TYR A 14 -6.40 -5.77 -27.50
CA TYR A 14 -7.33 -5.88 -28.62
C TYR A 14 -7.61 -4.52 -29.26
N VAL A 15 -7.92 -3.50 -28.45
CA VAL A 15 -8.17 -2.14 -28.93
C VAL A 15 -6.95 -1.59 -29.68
N LEU A 16 -5.76 -1.65 -29.09
CA LEU A 16 -4.51 -1.22 -29.73
C LEU A 16 -4.29 -1.87 -31.10
N LYS A 17 -4.62 -3.16 -31.22
CA LYS A 17 -4.57 -3.87 -32.51
C LYS A 17 -5.61 -3.35 -33.52
N ALA A 18 -6.83 -3.09 -33.06
CA ALA A 18 -7.95 -2.62 -33.89
C ALA A 18 -7.71 -1.21 -34.45
N ILE A 19 -7.08 -0.32 -33.66
CA ILE A 19 -6.75 1.06 -34.09
C ILE A 19 -5.40 1.18 -34.81
N GLY A 20 -4.79 0.05 -35.23
CA GLY A 20 -3.59 0.05 -36.08
C GLY A 20 -2.24 0.10 -35.34
N TYR A 21 -2.23 0.19 -34.00
CA TYR A 21 -1.01 0.26 -33.19
C TYR A 21 -0.42 -1.12 -32.84
N LYS A 22 -0.34 -2.01 -33.83
CA LYS A 22 0.15 -3.41 -33.65
C LYS A 22 1.57 -3.46 -33.10
N VAL A 23 2.41 -2.49 -33.45
CA VAL A 23 3.81 -2.38 -32.98
C VAL A 23 3.88 -2.07 -31.48
N ILE A 24 2.86 -1.43 -30.89
CA ILE A 24 2.83 -1.07 -29.47
C ILE A 24 2.40 -2.24 -28.57
N VAL A 25 1.60 -3.18 -29.10
CA VAL A 25 1.02 -4.29 -28.32
C VAL A 25 2.07 -5.11 -27.53
N PRO A 26 3.25 -5.47 -28.07
CA PRO A 26 4.29 -6.18 -27.32
C PRO A 26 4.90 -5.35 -26.19
N HIS A 27 4.88 -4.01 -26.31
CA HIS A 27 5.41 -3.08 -25.32
C HIS A 27 4.38 -2.66 -24.27
N PHE A 28 3.11 -3.05 -24.45
CA PHE A 28 2.07 -2.81 -23.46
C PHE A 28 2.22 -3.78 -22.27
N ALA A 29 2.92 -3.32 -21.23
CA ALA A 29 3.16 -4.03 -19.99
C ALA A 29 2.42 -3.31 -18.83
N PRO A 30 1.09 -3.48 -18.72
CA PRO A 30 0.36 -2.92 -17.58
C PRO A 30 0.79 -3.64 -16.31
N SER A 31 1.04 -2.88 -15.24
CA SER A 31 1.22 -3.42 -13.89
C SER A 31 -0.15 -3.64 -13.23
N PRO A 32 -0.27 -4.63 -12.32
CA PRO A 32 -1.46 -4.77 -11.49
C PRO A 32 -1.76 -3.46 -10.74
N PRO A 33 -3.04 -3.16 -10.46
CA PRO A 33 -3.36 -2.02 -9.62
C PRO A 33 -2.72 -2.17 -8.23
N PRO A 34 -2.31 -1.06 -7.58
CA PRO A 34 -1.69 -1.12 -6.28
C PRO A 34 -2.62 -1.74 -5.24
N ILE A 35 -2.05 -2.57 -4.36
CA ILE A 35 -2.78 -3.05 -3.19
C ILE A 35 -2.82 -1.92 -2.18
N SER A 36 -4.02 -1.44 -1.87
CA SER A 36 -4.23 -0.37 -0.89
C SER A 36 -4.51 -0.94 0.51
N VAL A 37 -3.85 -0.39 1.51
CA VAL A 37 -4.02 -0.74 2.92
C VAL A 37 -4.28 0.52 3.74
N SER A 38 -5.44 0.57 4.39
CA SER A 38 -5.80 1.67 5.29
C SER A 38 -5.08 1.51 6.64
N LEU A 39 -4.19 2.44 6.96
CA LEU A 39 -3.55 2.50 8.28
C LEU A 39 -4.56 2.79 9.38
N LEU A 40 -5.62 3.55 9.06
CA LEU A 40 -6.70 3.83 10.00
C LEU A 40 -7.43 2.55 10.39
N ASP A 41 -7.68 1.65 9.44
CA ASP A 41 -8.35 0.37 9.72
C ASP A 41 -7.48 -0.48 10.63
N ILE A 42 -6.16 -0.54 10.40
CA ILE A 42 -5.22 -1.22 11.30
C ILE A 42 -5.29 -0.62 12.71
N ALA A 43 -5.33 0.71 12.83
CA ALA A 43 -5.49 1.40 14.12
C ALA A 43 -6.87 1.16 14.78
N HIS A 44 -7.91 0.81 14.02
CA HIS A 44 -9.17 0.33 14.58
C HIS A 44 -9.03 -1.10 15.12
N HIS A 45 -8.40 -1.99 14.37
CA HIS A 45 -8.18 -3.39 14.77
C HIS A 45 -7.24 -3.54 15.98
N ALA A 46 -6.27 -2.62 16.13
CA ALA A 46 -5.41 -2.56 17.32
C ALA A 46 -6.19 -2.30 18.63
N GLY A 47 -7.43 -1.81 18.52
CA GLY A 47 -8.32 -1.62 19.67
C GLY A 47 -7.72 -0.69 20.73
N ALA A 48 -7.72 -1.15 21.98
CA ALA A 48 -7.12 -0.45 23.12
C ALA A 48 -5.61 -0.70 23.29
N GLY A 49 -4.99 -1.50 22.40
CA GLY A 49 -3.56 -1.84 22.48
C GLY A 49 -2.59 -0.71 22.12
N TYR A 50 -3.10 0.51 21.89
CA TYR A 50 -2.36 1.72 21.55
C TYR A 50 -1.34 1.50 20.40
N GLU A 51 -0.26 2.27 20.39
CA GLU A 51 0.74 2.31 19.31
C GLU A 51 1.46 0.95 19.12
N LEU A 52 1.77 0.22 20.21
CA LEU A 52 2.47 -1.07 20.13
C LEU A 52 1.66 -2.15 19.39
N ALA A 53 0.38 -2.32 19.73
CA ALA A 53 -0.46 -3.28 19.03
C ALA A 53 -0.69 -2.89 17.56
N PHE A 54 -0.73 -1.59 17.27
CA PHE A 54 -0.77 -1.10 15.90
C PHE A 54 0.47 -1.49 15.11
N PHE A 55 1.68 -1.31 15.66
CA PHE A 55 2.92 -1.67 14.97
C PHE A 55 3.04 -3.18 14.71
N ASP A 56 2.62 -4.02 15.66
CA ASP A 56 2.58 -5.48 15.47
C ASP A 56 1.61 -5.91 14.34
N LEU A 57 0.42 -5.31 14.29
CA LEU A 57 -0.54 -5.57 13.21
C LEU A 57 -0.06 -5.04 11.86
N LEU A 58 0.58 -3.87 11.85
CA LEU A 58 1.15 -3.28 10.64
C LEU A 58 2.26 -4.16 10.07
N GLU A 59 3.15 -4.67 10.92
CA GLU A 59 4.20 -5.62 10.52
C GLU A 59 3.60 -6.88 9.89
N LYS A 60 2.67 -7.55 10.59
CA LYS A 60 2.01 -8.74 10.08
C LYS A 60 1.34 -8.49 8.74
N ARG A 61 0.72 -7.32 8.57
CA ARG A 61 0.07 -6.95 7.31
C ARG A 61 1.07 -6.74 6.18
N ILE A 62 2.19 -6.05 6.44
CA ILE A 62 3.26 -5.83 5.46
C ILE A 62 3.89 -7.17 5.06
N SER A 63 4.27 -8.00 6.03
CA SER A 63 4.90 -9.31 5.77
C SER A 63 3.98 -10.22 4.95
N SER A 64 2.69 -10.29 5.29
CA SER A 64 1.71 -11.08 4.52
C SER A 64 1.59 -10.59 3.08
N LEU A 65 1.68 -9.28 2.82
CA LEU A 65 1.61 -8.73 1.46
C LEU A 65 2.88 -9.01 0.67
N ILE A 66 4.04 -9.01 1.32
CA ILE A 66 5.31 -9.40 0.71
C ILE A 66 5.29 -10.89 0.35
N GLU A 67 4.82 -11.76 1.26
CA GLU A 67 4.74 -13.21 1.07
C GLU A 67 3.88 -13.61 -0.14
N ILE A 68 2.79 -12.89 -0.40
CA ILE A 68 1.93 -13.12 -1.58
C ILE A 68 2.49 -12.51 -2.87
N GLY A 69 3.66 -11.88 -2.83
CA GLY A 69 4.32 -11.27 -3.99
C GLY A 69 3.66 -9.97 -4.45
N ALA A 70 3.23 -9.10 -3.53
CA ALA A 70 2.74 -7.78 -3.91
C ALA A 70 3.89 -6.94 -4.51
N ASP A 71 3.69 -6.40 -5.72
CA ASP A 71 4.70 -5.58 -6.39
C ASP A 71 4.54 -4.08 -6.09
N ASN A 72 3.32 -3.65 -5.75
CA ASN A 72 2.98 -2.24 -5.53
C ASN A 72 2.01 -2.08 -4.35
N LEU A 73 2.48 -1.44 -3.28
CA LEU A 73 1.77 -1.22 -2.03
C LEU A 73 1.44 0.27 -1.83
N GLN A 74 0.20 0.56 -1.45
CA GLN A 74 -0.20 1.89 -1.02
C GLN A 74 -0.72 1.85 0.41
N LEU A 75 0.02 2.47 1.33
CA LEU A 75 -0.45 2.71 2.69
C LEU A 75 -1.15 4.06 2.72
N CYS A 76 -2.43 4.08 3.09
CA CYS A 76 -3.25 5.28 3.06
C CYS A 76 -3.83 5.61 4.44
N SER A 77 -4.41 6.80 4.55
CA SER A 77 -5.06 7.31 5.77
C SER A 77 -4.08 7.57 6.93
N LEU A 78 -2.83 7.91 6.63
CA LEU A 78 -1.79 8.13 7.64
C LEU A 78 -2.19 9.21 8.66
N GLN A 79 -2.70 10.35 8.19
CA GLN A 79 -3.09 11.45 9.07
C GLN A 79 -4.20 11.04 10.05
N SER A 80 -5.24 10.36 9.56
CA SER A 80 -6.35 9.89 10.38
C SER A 80 -5.92 8.80 11.36
N CYS A 81 -5.04 7.90 10.92
CA CYS A 81 -4.42 6.89 11.78
C CYS A 81 -3.69 7.53 12.96
N VAL A 82 -2.79 8.49 12.69
CA VAL A 82 -2.03 9.20 13.73
C VAL A 82 -2.95 9.90 14.72
N LYS A 83 -3.95 10.65 14.24
CA LYS A 83 -4.91 11.32 15.12
C LYS A 83 -5.67 10.34 16.00
N ARG A 84 -6.05 9.18 15.45
CA ARG A 84 -6.72 8.10 16.18
C ARG A 84 -5.82 7.54 17.28
N LEU A 85 -4.60 7.14 16.94
CA LEU A 85 -3.64 6.56 17.90
C LEU A 85 -3.30 7.54 19.03
N ARG A 86 -3.20 8.84 18.71
CA ARG A 86 -2.98 9.91 19.69
C ARG A 86 -4.24 10.31 20.47
N GLY A 87 -5.43 9.86 20.06
CA GLY A 87 -6.69 10.24 20.70
C GLY A 87 -7.04 11.73 20.58
N VAL A 88 -6.56 12.42 19.54
CA VAL A 88 -6.71 13.88 19.37
C VAL A 88 -7.58 14.23 18.17
N LYS A 89 -8.33 15.33 18.28
CA LYS A 89 -9.14 15.88 17.17
C LYS A 89 -8.31 16.80 16.28
N THR A 90 -7.40 17.56 16.87
CA THR A 90 -6.50 18.51 16.22
C THR A 90 -5.08 17.95 16.15
N TRP A 91 -4.34 18.31 15.09
CA TRP A 91 -2.95 17.89 14.93
C TRP A 91 -2.06 18.59 15.95
N THR A 92 -1.06 17.87 16.48
CA THR A 92 -0.12 18.36 17.51
C THR A 92 1.30 17.92 17.18
N ARG A 93 2.31 18.49 17.85
CA ARG A 93 3.71 18.07 17.67
C ARG A 93 3.95 16.58 17.98
N ALA A 94 3.17 16.00 18.90
CA ALA A 94 3.20 14.57 19.16
C ALA A 94 2.64 13.73 17.99
N CYS A 95 1.75 14.31 17.17
CA CYS A 95 1.32 13.68 15.93
C CYS A 95 2.45 13.64 14.89
N ASP A 96 3.26 14.71 14.80
CA ASP A 96 4.41 14.71 13.90
C ASP A 96 5.41 13.61 14.28
N ALA A 97 5.74 13.49 15.58
CA ALA A 97 6.64 12.44 16.06
C ALA A 97 6.12 11.03 15.69
N LEU A 98 4.85 10.73 16.01
CA LEU A 98 4.27 9.43 15.68
C LEU A 98 4.19 9.19 14.16
N ARG A 99 3.89 10.22 13.37
CA ARG A 99 3.88 10.11 11.90
C ARG A 99 5.25 9.67 11.39
N GLU A 100 6.32 10.30 11.88
CA GLU A 100 7.68 9.94 11.49
C GLU A 100 8.04 8.53 11.94
N GLU A 101 7.64 8.12 13.15
CA GLU A 101 7.84 6.74 13.63
C GLU A 101 7.16 5.72 12.71
N ILE A 102 5.92 5.96 12.29
CA ILE A 102 5.19 5.08 11.35
C ILE A 102 5.91 5.02 10.00
N VAL A 103 6.34 6.16 9.47
CA VAL A 103 7.03 6.21 8.17
C VAL A 103 8.39 5.49 8.23
N CYS A 104 9.17 5.72 9.29
CA CYS A 104 10.45 5.04 9.52
C CYS A 104 10.24 3.53 9.65
N PHE A 105 9.28 3.11 10.48
CA PHE A 105 8.96 1.69 10.67
C PHE A 105 8.62 1.00 9.35
N VAL A 106 7.71 1.59 8.55
CA VAL A 106 7.36 1.03 7.24
C VAL A 106 8.60 0.93 6.35
N ARG A 107 9.38 2.02 6.25
CA ARG A 107 10.56 2.04 5.40
C ARG A 107 11.56 0.94 5.79
N GLU A 108 11.83 0.78 7.08
CA GLU A 108 12.73 -0.27 7.59
C GLU A 108 12.24 -1.68 7.23
N ARG A 109 10.94 -1.96 7.42
CA ARG A 109 10.36 -3.26 7.07
C ARG A 109 10.43 -3.55 5.57
N LEU A 110 10.19 -2.54 4.75
CA LEU A 110 10.25 -2.69 3.30
C LEU A 110 11.70 -2.82 2.79
N THR A 111 12.65 -2.09 3.37
CA THR A 111 14.07 -2.24 3.03
C THR A 111 14.59 -3.63 3.40
N ALA A 112 14.23 -4.16 4.57
CA ALA A 112 14.59 -5.51 4.97
C ALA A 112 14.01 -6.59 4.04
N ALA A 113 12.82 -6.34 3.47
CA ALA A 113 12.18 -7.26 2.52
C ALA A 113 12.70 -7.11 1.08
N ALA A 114 13.14 -5.91 0.68
CA ALA A 114 13.58 -5.59 -0.67
C ALA A 114 14.88 -6.27 -1.09
N GLU A 115 15.60 -6.94 -0.16
CA GLU A 115 16.70 -7.85 -0.51
C GLU A 115 16.25 -9.00 -1.43
N PHE A 116 14.92 -9.24 -1.54
CA PHE A 116 14.34 -10.35 -2.30
C PHE A 116 13.38 -9.95 -3.44
N SER A 117 12.92 -8.70 -3.53
CA SER A 117 12.02 -8.24 -4.61
C SER A 117 11.91 -6.70 -4.76
N ARG A 118 11.51 -6.23 -5.94
CA ARG A 118 11.35 -4.79 -6.26
C ARG A 118 9.95 -4.31 -5.87
N LEU A 119 9.77 -3.86 -4.63
CA LEU A 119 8.50 -3.37 -4.11
C LEU A 119 8.39 -1.83 -4.24
N ASP A 120 7.40 -1.35 -4.98
CA ASP A 120 7.04 0.08 -5.00
C ASP A 120 6.06 0.38 -3.85
N CYS A 121 6.40 1.33 -2.97
CA CYS A 121 5.52 1.72 -1.86
C CYS A 121 5.32 3.24 -1.76
N SER A 122 4.08 3.66 -1.51
CA SER A 122 3.77 5.06 -1.15
C SER A 122 2.92 5.15 0.12
N LEU A 123 3.18 6.19 0.91
CA LEU A 123 2.42 6.56 2.10
C LEU A 123 1.60 7.83 1.79
N ARG A 124 0.29 7.78 2.02
CA ARG A 124 -0.65 8.89 1.77
C ARG A 124 -1.50 9.23 3.00
#